data_AF-A0A932Y0N9-F1
#
_entry.id   AF-A0A932Y0N9-F1
#
_cell.length_a   1.000
_cell.length_b   1.000
_cell.length_c   1.000
_cell.angle_alpha   90.00
_cell.angle_beta   90.00
_cell.angle_gamma   90.00
#
_symmetry.space_group_name_H-M   'P 1'
#
loop_
_entity.id
_entity.type
_entity.pdbx_description
1 polymer ?
#
loop_
_entity_poly.entity_id
_entity_poly.type
_entity_poly.pdbx_seq_one_letter_code
_entity_poly.pdbx_strand_id
1 'polypeptide(L)'
;RIAYRRAIKSAASAAMRAGAKGVRIEVAGRLGGMEMSRREKDVQGSVPLHTIRADIDFAAARALYPGAGIIGVKVWIYKGEKS
;
A
#
# COMPACT_ATOMS: atom_id res chain seq x y z
N ARG A 1 -7.39 17.28 6.00
CA ARG A 1 -6.29 16.51 5.37
C ARG A 1 -5.75 15.52 6.39
N ILE A 2 -5.52 14.27 6.01
CA ILE A 2 -4.89 13.25 6.87
C ILE A 2 -3.44 13.06 6.41
N ALA A 3 -2.51 12.90 7.34
CA ALA A 3 -1.13 12.56 6.99
C ALA A 3 -1.09 11.19 6.29
N TYR A 4 -0.41 11.10 5.14
CA TYR A 4 -0.37 9.88 4.32
C TYR A 4 0.06 8.65 5.13
N ARG A 5 1.03 8.80 6.04
CA ARG A 5 1.49 7.73 6.95
C ARG A 5 0.38 7.18 7.84
N ARG A 6 -0.48 8.06 8.37
CA ARG A 6 -1.62 7.65 9.21
C ARG A 6 -2.66 6.91 8.38
N ALA A 7 -2.93 7.38 7.17
CA ALA A 7 -3.85 6.72 6.24
C ALA A 7 -3.34 5.31 5.88
N ILE A 8 -2.06 5.17 5.54
CA ILE A 8 -1.42 3.88 5.22
C ILE A 8 -1.53 2.91 6.40
N LYS A 9 -1.09 3.31 7.60
CA LYS A 9 -1.14 2.44 8.79
C LYS A 9 -2.56 2.02 9.13
N SER A 10 -3.52 2.95 9.07
CA SER A 10 -4.93 2.63 9.32
C SER A 10 -5.48 1.63 8.31
N ALA A 11 -5.15 1.79 7.02
CA ALA A 11 -5.60 0.89 5.96
C ALA A 11 -4.97 -0.51 6.08
N ALA A 12 -3.66 -0.58 6.37
CA ALA A 12 -2.96 -1.84 6.58
C ALA A 12 -3.56 -2.61 7.77
N SER A 13 -3.77 -1.94 8.91
CA SER A 13 -4.41 -2.55 10.07
C SER A 13 -5.86 -2.96 9.81
N ALA A 14 -6.62 -2.21 9.01
CA ALA A 14 -7.99 -2.61 8.64
C ALA A 14 -8.01 -3.87 7.78
N ALA A 15 -7.10 -3.99 6.81
CA ALA A 15 -6.98 -5.17 5.96
C ALA A 15 -6.51 -6.41 6.75
N MET A 16 -5.57 -6.26 7.68
CA MET A 16 -5.18 -7.35 8.60
C MET A 16 -6.37 -7.80 9.47
N ARG A 17 -7.17 -6.86 10.01
CA ARG A 17 -8.39 -7.19 10.77
C ARG A 17 -9.46 -7.89 9.93
N ALA A 18 -9.51 -7.62 8.62
CA ALA A 18 -10.42 -8.28 7.70
C ALA A 18 -9.99 -9.73 7.34
N GLY A 19 -8.89 -10.22 7.92
CA GLY A 19 -8.42 -11.60 7.72
C GLY A 19 -7.30 -11.77 6.69
N ALA A 20 -6.73 -10.67 6.17
CA ALA A 20 -5.55 -10.75 5.32
C ALA A 20 -4.37 -11.36 6.09
N LYS A 21 -3.60 -12.23 5.42
CA LYS A 21 -2.38 -12.84 5.95
C LYS A 21 -1.16 -11.92 5.82
N GLY A 22 -1.24 -10.97 4.90
CA GLY A 22 -0.29 -9.86 4.83
C GLY A 22 -0.75 -8.78 3.86
N VAL A 23 -0.22 -7.59 4.05
CA VAL A 23 -0.55 -6.40 3.26
C VAL A 23 0.73 -5.62 3.02
N ARG A 24 0.94 -5.21 1.77
CA ARG A 24 1.99 -4.25 1.40
C ARG A 24 1.32 -3.06 0.74
N ILE A 25 1.62 -1.86 1.23
CA ILE A 25 1.16 -0.60 0.64
C ILE A 25 2.39 0.21 0.26
N GLU A 26 2.47 0.61 -1.00
CA GLU A 26 3.55 1.44 -1.52
C GLU A 26 2.96 2.73 -2.08
N VAL A 27 3.50 3.87 -1.61
CA VAL A 27 3.08 5.19 -2.06
C VAL A 27 4.29 5.90 -2.65
N ALA A 28 4.13 6.44 -3.86
CA ALA A 28 5.18 7.11 -4.60
C ALA A 28 4.73 8.47 -5.12
N GLY A 29 5.55 9.49 -4.94
CA GLY A 29 5.26 10.85 -5.41
C GLY A 29 5.89 11.91 -4.52
N ARG A 30 5.45 13.16 -4.66
CA ARG A 30 5.87 14.27 -3.80
C ARG A 30 5.14 14.23 -2.45
N LEU A 31 5.56 13.30 -1.60
CA LEU A 31 4.86 13.01 -0.35
C LEU A 31 4.99 14.18 0.64
N GLY A 32 3.87 14.58 1.25
CA GLY A 32 3.86 15.63 2.28
C GLY A 32 4.13 17.04 1.76
N GLY A 33 4.02 17.30 0.45
CA GLY A 33 4.26 18.62 -0.14
C GLY A 33 5.75 18.94 -0.36
N MET A 34 6.63 17.94 -0.25
CA MET A 34 8.05 18.13 -0.57
C MET A 34 8.29 18.27 -2.07
N GLU A 35 9.35 18.97 -2.46
CA GLU A 35 9.75 19.13 -3.86
C GLU A 35 10.19 17.82 -4.50
N MET A 36 10.93 17.00 -3.76
CA MET A 36 11.50 15.76 -4.28
C MET A 36 10.55 14.59 -4.07
N SER A 37 10.35 13.80 -5.13
CA SER A 37 9.53 12.58 -5.04
C SER A 37 10.22 11.51 -4.20
N ARG A 38 9.43 10.82 -3.36
CA ARG A 38 9.87 9.68 -2.56
C ARG A 38 8.94 8.50 -2.76
N ARG A 39 9.45 7.30 -2.46
CA ARG A 39 8.68 6.07 -2.40
C ARG A 39 8.74 5.52 -0.99
N GLU A 40 7.59 5.41 -0.33
CA GLU A 40 7.47 4.85 1.01
C GLU A 40 6.68 3.55 0.90
N LYS A 41 7.19 2.48 1.53
CA LYS A 41 6.52 1.18 1.61
C LYS A 41 6.24 0.85 3.06
N ASP A 42 5.04 0.37 3.33
CA ASP A 42 4.62 -0.17 4.62
C ASP A 42 4.17 -1.61 4.39
N VAL A 43 4.65 -2.53 5.21
CA VAL A 43 4.36 -3.96 5.10
C VAL A 43 3.93 -4.47 6.47
N GLN A 44 2.80 -5.18 6.50
CA GLN A 44 2.31 -5.90 7.68
C GLN A 44 2.06 -7.36 7.31
N GLY A 45 2.47 -8.30 8.15
CA GLY A 45 2.35 -9.73 7.87
C GLY A 45 3.30 -10.22 6.77
N SER A 46 2.93 -11.32 6.11
CA SER A 46 3.75 -11.94 5.05
C SER A 46 3.16 -11.67 3.66
N VAL A 47 3.98 -11.21 2.72
CA VAL A 47 3.56 -10.97 1.32
C VAL A 47 4.56 -11.62 0.37
N PRO A 48 4.41 -12.93 0.07
CA PRO A 48 5.38 -13.68 -0.73
C PRO A 48 5.18 -13.44 -2.23
N LEU A 49 5.84 -12.41 -2.78
CA LEU A 49 5.68 -12.01 -4.19
C LEU A 49 6.29 -12.99 -5.22
N HIS A 50 7.16 -13.88 -4.79
CA HIS A 50 7.80 -14.87 -5.67
C HIS A 50 7.07 -16.23 -5.68
N THR A 51 6.11 -16.41 -4.78
CA THR A 51 5.38 -17.68 -4.62
C THR A 51 4.15 -17.66 -5.50
N ILE A 52 4.18 -18.38 -6.63
CA ILE A 52 3.07 -18.38 -7.61
C ILE A 52 1.75 -18.89 -7.02
N ARG A 53 1.81 -19.84 -6.08
CA ARG A 53 0.63 -20.37 -5.38
C ARG A 53 0.01 -19.40 -4.35
N ALA A 54 0.67 -18.29 -4.05
CA ALA A 54 0.16 -17.29 -3.12
C ALA A 54 -0.98 -16.50 -3.78
N ASP A 55 -2.14 -16.46 -3.14
CA ASP A 55 -3.25 -15.63 -3.56
C ASP A 55 -3.01 -14.17 -3.14
N ILE A 56 -2.59 -13.36 -4.11
CA ILE A 56 -2.23 -11.96 -3.90
C ILE A 56 -3.09 -11.09 -4.80
N ASP A 57 -3.95 -10.29 -4.18
CA ASP A 57 -4.66 -9.23 -4.88
C ASP A 57 -3.77 -8.00 -5.00
N PHE A 58 -3.60 -7.53 -6.22
CA PHE A 58 -2.88 -6.29 -6.51
C PHE A 58 -3.82 -5.23 -7.07
N ALA A 59 -3.70 -4.01 -6.55
CA ALA A 59 -4.39 -2.85 -7.09
C ALA A 59 -3.45 -1.63 -7.14
N ALA A 60 -3.59 -0.83 -8.19
CA ALA A 60 -2.88 0.44 -8.34
C ALA A 60 -3.89 1.57 -8.56
N ALA A 61 -3.70 2.67 -7.83
CA ALA A 61 -4.53 3.86 -7.94
C ALA A 61 -3.65 5.11 -8.02
N ARG A 62 -4.18 6.15 -8.64
CA ARG A 62 -3.55 7.48 -8.70
C ARG A 62 -4.41 8.45 -7.90
N ALA A 63 -3.77 9.25 -7.06
CA ALA A 63 -4.41 10.30 -6.31
C ALA A 63 -3.86 11.66 -6.76
N LEU A 64 -4.74 12.60 -7.09
CA LEU A 64 -4.36 13.97 -7.36
C LEU A 64 -4.22 14.71 -6.01
N TYR A 65 -3.04 15.24 -5.73
CA TYR A 65 -2.78 15.99 -4.51
C TYR A 65 -2.42 17.46 -4.83
N PRO A 66 -3.23 18.43 -4.37
CA PRO A 66 -2.97 19.85 -4.60
C PRO A 66 -1.58 20.25 -4.08
N GLY A 67 -0.74 20.78 -4.97
CA GLY A 67 0.64 21.20 -4.66
C GLY A 67 1.71 20.11 -4.72
N ALA A 68 1.33 18.84 -4.83
CA ALA A 68 2.28 17.72 -4.99
C ALA A 68 2.15 16.98 -6.34
N GLY A 69 1.12 17.29 -7.12
CA GLY A 69 0.84 16.61 -8.38
C GLY A 69 0.22 15.23 -8.14
N ILE A 70 0.60 14.25 -8.96
CA ILE A 70 0.03 12.91 -8.92
C ILE A 70 0.84 12.03 -7.95
N ILE A 71 0.12 11.40 -7.02
CA ILE A 71 0.66 10.40 -6.09
C ILE A 71 0.18 9.01 -6.56
N GLY A 72 1.11 8.10 -6.80
CA GLY A 72 0.81 6.71 -7.09
C GLY A 72 0.69 5.90 -5.80
N VAL A 73 -0.36 5.09 -5.70
CA VAL A 73 -0.58 4.14 -4.60
C VAL A 73 -0.67 2.74 -5.21
N LYS A 74 0.10 1.80 -4.68
CA LYS A 74 0.09 0.39 -5.04
C LYS A 74 -0.16 -0.43 -3.79
N VAL A 75 -1.08 -1.39 -3.86
CA VAL A 75 -1.48 -2.22 -2.74
C VAL A 75 -1.41 -3.69 -3.15
N TRP A 76 -0.85 -4.52 -2.29
CA TRP A 76 -0.86 -5.97 -2.37
C TRP A 76 -1.51 -6.52 -1.11
N ILE A 77 -2.50 -7.40 -1.26
CA ILE A 77 -3.17 -8.09 -0.16
C ILE A 77 -2.98 -9.58 -0.35
N TYR A 78 -2.27 -10.22 0.57
CA TYR A 78 -2.09 -11.66 0.61
C TYR A 78 -3.22 -12.30 1.42
N LYS A 79 -3.98 -13.19 0.78
CA LYS A 79 -5.14 -13.88 1.37
C LYS A 79 -4.81 -15.28 1.87
N GLY A 80 -3.68 -15.86 1.47
CA GLY A 80 -3.32 -17.24 1.76
C GLY A 80 -2.86 -17.96 0.50
N GLU A 81 -2.62 -19.26 0.59
CA GLU A 81 -2.25 -20.08 -0.57
C GLU A 81 -3.52 -20.61 -1.24
N LYS A 82 -3.55 -20.59 -2.58
CA LYS A 82 -4.60 -21.30 -3.33
C LYS A 82 -4.32 -22.80 -3.20
N SER A 83 -5.20 -23.50 -2.49
CA SER A 83 -5.21 -24.97 -2.44
C SER A 83 -5.80 -25.56 -3.70
#